data_AF-A0A087SHV9-F1
#
_entry.id   AF-A0A087SHV9-F1
#
_cell.length_a   1.000
_cell.length_b   1.000
_cell.length_c   1.000
_cell.angle_alpha   90.00
_cell.angle_beta   90.00
_cell.angle_gamma   90.00
#
_symmetry.space_group_name_H-M   'P 1'
#
loop_
_entity.id
_entity.type
_entity.pdbx_description
1 polymer ?
#
loop_
_entity_poly.entity_id
_entity_poly.type
_entity_poly.pdbx_seq_one_letter_code
_entity_poly.pdbx_strand_id
1 'polypeptide(L)'
;MSIEDHAAFFARLVEMVPPKFYLHTDAGRVNLKYVKKSVRDEAKAAFKAQYKENKKAQLDPDQAKSTLDLQREVAAAAAAEQRASGRGNEAGPAPTTPVVVGEPAATASRQPAEGTAAPVATLVLTQGKPPSREELRERLQKKLEIMRQQRKADELAGNAEQAKAWREQALATGRQKAKKRTLEVSQGNEKAPKGQPRQKQQKVEGPAAAPELEVKQTFSSLDFGDASRRRHKRPSKAKLLEQAEAKDSEGGVNEKEAWGTALARAAGEKVYDDPKLLRKSLKKEAKMKEKKQKAWQGRIAKQTDEQKTRQNKRQEHISSRIQKKKDKKKDRRDKKLLRAGFEGRKAGYITPGKAAPPS
;
A
#
# COMPACT_ATOMS: atom_id res chain seq x y z
N MET A 1 15.10 8.12 -58.93
CA MET A 1 14.64 8.42 -57.56
C MET A 1 14.70 9.92 -57.39
N SER A 2 13.58 10.54 -57.06
CA SER A 2 13.51 11.97 -56.78
C SER A 2 14.10 12.27 -55.40
N ILE A 3 14.48 13.52 -55.14
CA ILE A 3 14.93 13.95 -53.81
C ILE A 3 13.84 13.74 -52.76
N GLU A 4 12.57 13.85 -53.15
CA GLU A 4 11.40 13.60 -52.31
C GLU A 4 11.30 12.12 -51.89
N ASP A 5 11.61 11.19 -52.81
CA ASP A 5 11.64 9.75 -52.51
C ASP A 5 12.72 9.43 -51.47
N HIS A 6 13.90 10.05 -51.60
CA HIS A 6 14.98 9.90 -50.63
C HIS A 6 14.58 10.48 -49.25
N ALA A 7 13.94 11.65 -49.21
CA ALA A 7 13.46 12.24 -47.97
C ALA A 7 12.41 11.35 -47.27
N ALA A 8 11.49 10.77 -48.03
CA ALA A 8 10.50 9.82 -47.52
C ALA A 8 11.15 8.53 -46.99
N PHE A 9 12.18 8.01 -47.67
CA PHE A 9 12.93 6.84 -47.22
C PHE A 9 13.63 7.09 -45.87
N PHE A 10 14.32 8.22 -45.73
CA PHE A 10 14.99 8.57 -44.47
C PHE A 10 13.99 8.86 -43.34
N ALA A 11 12.84 9.46 -43.63
CA ALA A 11 11.77 9.65 -42.65
C ALA A 11 11.31 8.30 -42.07
N ARG A 12 11.05 7.31 -42.94
CA ARG A 12 10.68 5.95 -42.52
C ARG A 12 11.78 5.24 -41.74
N LEU A 13 13.05 5.48 -42.07
CA LEU A 13 14.19 4.94 -41.32
C LEU A 13 14.22 5.47 -39.88
N VAL A 14 13.98 6.77 -39.70
CA VAL A 14 13.95 7.44 -38.39
C VAL A 14 12.74 7.01 -37.57
N GLU A 15 11.62 6.65 -38.21
CA GLU A 15 10.44 6.09 -37.54
C GLU A 15 10.66 4.69 -36.96
N MET A 16 11.51 3.86 -37.59
CA MET A 16 11.80 2.51 -37.09
C MET A 16 12.62 2.50 -35.79
N VAL A 17 13.39 3.55 -35.54
CA VAL A 17 14.25 3.62 -34.36
C VAL A 17 13.46 4.27 -33.22
N PRO A 18 13.37 3.63 -32.02
CA PRO A 18 12.57 4.17 -30.93
C PRO A 18 12.94 5.62 -30.56
N PRO A 19 11.95 6.48 -30.27
CA PRO A 19 12.17 7.91 -30.04
C PRO A 19 13.10 8.20 -28.86
N LYS A 20 13.18 7.25 -27.90
CA LYS A 20 14.06 7.31 -26.73
C LYS A 20 15.55 7.51 -27.07
N PHE A 21 16.00 7.10 -28.26
CA PHE A 21 17.40 7.22 -28.64
C PHE A 21 17.74 8.58 -29.26
N TYR A 22 16.75 9.30 -29.79
CA TYR A 22 16.94 10.64 -30.35
C TYR A 22 16.55 11.76 -29.37
N LEU A 23 15.52 11.52 -28.57
CA LEU A 23 14.99 12.49 -27.62
C LEU A 23 15.59 12.22 -26.24
N HIS A 24 16.50 13.10 -25.83
CA HIS A 24 17.04 13.07 -24.48
C HIS A 24 15.94 13.48 -23.51
N THR A 25 15.40 12.51 -22.77
CA THR A 25 14.52 12.81 -21.66
C THR A 25 15.40 13.26 -20.49
N ASP A 26 15.57 14.57 -20.30
CA ASP A 26 16.27 15.17 -19.15
C ASP A 26 15.56 14.93 -17.80
N ALA A 27 14.53 14.07 -17.79
CA ALA A 27 13.92 13.55 -16.58
C ALA A 27 14.89 12.60 -15.85
N GLY A 28 15.90 13.19 -15.20
CA GLY A 28 16.76 12.52 -14.25
C GLY A 28 15.92 11.76 -13.22
N ARG A 29 16.29 10.50 -12.94
CA ARG A 29 15.60 9.69 -11.93
C ARG A 29 15.67 10.40 -10.58
N VAL A 30 14.54 10.96 -10.15
CA VAL A 30 14.44 11.62 -8.84
C VAL A 30 14.68 10.58 -7.75
N ASN A 31 15.78 10.72 -7.00
CA ASN A 31 16.11 9.81 -5.92
C ASN A 31 15.22 10.10 -4.69
N LEU A 32 14.08 9.41 -4.62
CA LEU A 32 13.09 9.56 -3.54
C LEU A 32 13.60 9.13 -2.14
N LYS A 33 14.82 8.61 -2.04
CA LYS A 33 15.40 8.12 -0.78
C LYS A 33 15.59 9.25 0.24
N TYR A 34 16.07 10.41 -0.20
CA TYR A 34 16.44 11.53 0.68
C TYR A 34 15.33 12.58 0.86
N VAL A 35 14.16 12.34 0.27
CA VAL A 35 13.01 13.24 0.34
C VAL A 35 12.17 12.95 1.59
N LYS A 36 11.59 13.99 2.20
CA LYS A 36 10.67 13.90 3.35
C LYS A 36 9.50 12.96 3.03
N LYS A 37 8.99 12.24 4.04
CA LYS A 37 7.96 11.20 3.85
C LYS A 37 6.70 11.70 3.12
N SER A 38 6.19 12.89 3.45
CA SER A 38 5.01 13.47 2.79
C SER A 38 5.24 13.66 1.29
N VAL A 39 6.32 14.36 0.93
CA VAL A 39 6.70 14.63 -0.47
C VAL A 39 7.00 13.32 -1.22
N ARG A 40 7.56 12.31 -0.54
CA ARG A 40 7.77 10.98 -1.12
C ARG A 40 6.45 10.27 -1.45
N ASP A 41 5.47 10.33 -0.57
CA ASP A 41 4.19 9.66 -0.75
C ASP A 41 3.35 10.38 -1.83
N GLU A 42 3.42 11.71 -1.89
CA GLU A 42 2.87 12.54 -2.96
C GLU A 42 3.53 12.24 -4.31
N ALA A 43 4.87 12.20 -4.36
CA ALA A 43 5.59 11.85 -5.58
C ALA A 43 5.21 10.44 -6.06
N LYS A 44 5.09 9.46 -5.16
CA LYS A 44 4.61 8.11 -5.52
C LYS A 44 3.17 8.10 -6.04
N ALA A 45 2.29 8.93 -5.47
CA ALA A 45 0.92 9.07 -5.96
C ALA A 45 0.90 9.69 -7.36
N ALA A 46 1.69 10.75 -7.58
CA ALA A 46 1.87 11.38 -8.88
C ALA A 46 2.44 10.40 -9.92
N PHE A 47 3.49 9.63 -9.58
CA PHE A 47 4.03 8.59 -10.47
C PHE A 47 2.97 7.53 -10.84
N LYS A 48 2.12 7.13 -9.90
CA LYS A 48 1.03 6.17 -10.18
C LYS A 48 -0.06 6.78 -11.06
N ALA A 49 -0.40 8.05 -10.86
CA ALA A 49 -1.36 8.76 -11.70
C ALA A 49 -0.80 8.90 -13.13
N GLN A 50 0.42 9.42 -13.27
CA GLN A 50 1.14 9.53 -14.54
C GLN A 50 1.25 8.18 -15.26
N TYR A 51 1.57 7.09 -14.54
CA TYR A 51 1.60 5.76 -15.14
C TYR A 51 0.25 5.30 -15.69
N LYS A 52 -0.86 5.65 -15.03
CA LYS A 52 -2.21 5.35 -15.53
C LYS A 52 -2.57 6.20 -16.74
N GLU A 53 -2.27 7.49 -16.69
CA GLU A 53 -2.52 8.39 -17.81
C GLU A 53 -1.69 8.01 -19.04
N ASN A 54 -0.40 7.68 -18.88
CA ASN A 54 0.43 7.18 -19.98
C ASN A 54 -0.11 5.88 -20.57
N LYS A 55 -0.69 5.00 -19.75
CA LYS A 55 -1.36 3.80 -20.26
C LYS A 55 -2.64 4.11 -21.03
N LYS A 56 -3.44 5.09 -20.59
CA LYS A 56 -4.62 5.52 -21.33
C LYS A 56 -4.22 6.16 -22.65
N ALA A 57 -3.26 7.09 -22.63
CA ALA A 57 -2.73 7.72 -23.82
C ALA A 57 -2.09 6.72 -24.81
N GLN A 58 -1.49 5.64 -24.31
CA GLN A 58 -1.00 4.55 -25.17
C GLN A 58 -2.14 3.74 -25.83
N LEU A 59 -3.33 3.71 -25.24
CA LEU A 59 -4.51 3.02 -25.76
C LEU A 59 -5.36 3.92 -26.68
N ASP A 60 -5.12 5.22 -26.72
CA ASP A 60 -5.86 6.17 -27.55
C ASP A 60 -5.16 6.31 -28.93
N PRO A 61 -5.80 5.92 -30.05
CA PRO A 61 -5.18 5.96 -31.37
C PRO A 61 -4.84 7.38 -31.83
N ASP A 62 -5.60 8.38 -31.37
CA ASP A 62 -5.40 9.79 -31.70
C ASP A 62 -4.18 10.42 -31.00
N GLN A 63 -3.67 9.78 -29.95
CA GLN A 63 -2.49 10.24 -29.18
C GLN A 63 -1.19 9.54 -29.60
N ALA A 64 -1.24 8.63 -30.58
CA ALA A 64 -0.07 7.94 -31.10
C ALA A 64 0.76 8.88 -32.00
N LYS A 65 1.88 9.39 -31.48
CA LYS A 65 2.79 10.29 -32.22
C LYS A 65 3.98 9.55 -32.81
N SER A 66 4.38 9.90 -34.03
CA SER A 66 5.60 9.38 -34.67
C SER A 66 6.86 10.00 -34.05
N THR A 67 8.03 9.40 -34.30
CA THR A 67 9.31 9.93 -33.81
C THR A 67 9.62 11.32 -34.38
N LEU A 68 9.26 11.54 -35.65
CA LEU A 68 9.40 12.83 -36.33
C LEU A 68 8.43 13.88 -35.78
N ASP A 69 7.20 13.49 -35.47
CA ASP A 69 6.24 14.41 -34.85
C ASP A 69 6.71 14.84 -33.45
N LEU A 70 7.27 13.91 -32.67
CA LEU A 70 7.89 14.24 -31.39
C LEU A 70 9.10 15.17 -31.55
N GLN A 71 9.94 14.97 -32.57
CA GLN A 71 11.05 15.88 -32.88
C GLN A 71 10.57 17.27 -33.29
N ARG A 72 9.51 17.35 -34.12
CA ARG A 72 8.87 18.60 -34.52
C ARG A 72 8.26 19.32 -33.33
N GLU A 73 7.59 18.60 -32.42
CA GLU A 73 7.04 19.16 -31.19
C GLU A 73 8.14 19.70 -30.28
N VAL A 74 9.24 18.97 -30.09
CA VAL A 74 10.39 19.43 -29.29
C VAL A 74 11.05 20.66 -29.94
N ALA A 75 11.23 20.66 -31.26
CA ALA A 75 11.78 21.80 -31.98
C ALA A 75 10.85 23.02 -31.93
N ALA A 76 9.53 22.82 -32.05
CA ALA A 76 8.53 23.87 -31.92
C ALA A 76 8.46 24.41 -30.48
N ALA A 77 8.55 23.55 -29.48
CA ALA A 77 8.63 23.96 -28.07
C ALA A 77 9.90 24.76 -27.80
N ALA A 78 11.06 24.31 -28.29
CA ALA A 78 12.32 25.04 -28.18
C ALA A 78 12.26 26.39 -28.91
N ALA A 79 11.68 26.45 -30.11
CA ALA A 79 11.47 27.70 -30.84
C ALA A 79 10.48 28.64 -30.13
N ALA A 80 9.44 28.10 -29.49
CA ALA A 80 8.51 28.87 -28.67
C ALA A 80 9.17 29.41 -27.40
N GLU A 81 10.01 28.61 -26.73
CA GLU A 81 10.83 29.04 -25.58
C GLU A 81 11.84 30.12 -25.98
N GLN A 82 12.47 30.01 -27.16
CA GLN A 82 13.35 31.03 -27.73
C GLN A 82 12.58 32.32 -28.08
N ARG A 83 11.36 32.21 -28.62
CA ARG A 83 10.48 33.37 -28.85
C ARG A 83 9.98 34.01 -27.55
N ALA A 84 9.74 33.23 -26.51
CA ALA A 84 9.29 33.71 -25.20
C ALA A 84 10.44 34.33 -24.39
N SER A 85 11.68 33.87 -24.58
CA SER A 85 12.88 34.46 -23.97
C SER A 85 13.47 35.60 -24.81
N GLY A 86 13.06 35.76 -26.06
CA GLY A 86 13.44 36.83 -26.97
C GLY A 86 12.59 38.09 -26.83
N ARG A 87 13.11 39.07 -26.07
CA ARG A 87 12.80 40.50 -26.28
C ARG A 87 13.02 40.86 -27.76
N GLY A 88 12.12 41.66 -28.31
CA GLY A 88 12.04 41.96 -29.73
C GLY A 88 13.38 42.33 -30.39
N ASN A 89 13.63 41.71 -31.53
CA ASN A 89 14.31 42.37 -32.63
C ASN A 89 13.70 41.88 -33.94
N GLU A 90 13.10 42.79 -34.70
CA GLU A 90 12.57 42.52 -36.03
C GLU A 90 13.70 42.49 -37.08
N ALA A 91 13.47 41.63 -38.08
CA ALA A 91 13.93 41.72 -39.47
C ALA A 91 15.43 41.56 -39.82
N GLY A 92 15.72 40.60 -40.70
CA GLY A 92 16.91 40.60 -41.56
C GLY A 92 17.41 39.20 -41.97
N PRO A 93 17.47 38.84 -43.27
CA PRO A 93 17.51 37.45 -43.75
C PRO A 93 18.93 36.84 -43.85
N ALA A 94 18.96 35.52 -44.07
CA ALA A 94 20.15 34.67 -44.26
C ALA A 94 21.19 35.22 -45.25
N PRO A 95 22.47 34.80 -45.11
CA PRO A 95 23.04 33.99 -46.19
C PRO A 95 24.02 32.87 -45.73
N THR A 96 23.95 31.76 -46.49
CA THR A 96 25.00 30.85 -47.01
C THR A 96 26.32 30.57 -46.25
N THR A 97 26.65 29.27 -46.19
CA THR A 97 27.94 28.60 -45.84
C THR A 97 29.09 28.97 -46.82
N PRO A 98 30.40 28.52 -46.72
CA PRO A 98 30.95 27.36 -45.99
C PRO A 98 32.47 27.40 -45.52
N VAL A 99 32.90 26.30 -44.85
CA VAL A 99 34.27 25.68 -44.69
C VAL A 99 35.44 26.37 -43.91
N VAL A 100 36.15 25.53 -43.10
CA VAL A 100 37.64 25.40 -42.88
C VAL A 100 38.19 25.63 -41.44
N VAL A 101 38.55 24.50 -40.80
CA VAL A 101 39.79 24.15 -40.01
C VAL A 101 40.06 24.69 -38.59
N GLY A 102 40.17 23.74 -37.64
CA GLY A 102 41.43 23.43 -36.93
C GLY A 102 41.78 24.12 -35.61
N GLU A 103 41.43 23.45 -34.49
CA GLU A 103 42.26 23.12 -33.30
C GLU A 103 43.07 24.23 -32.55
N PRO A 104 43.69 23.95 -31.36
CA PRO A 104 43.22 24.51 -30.08
C PRO A 104 44.25 25.43 -29.37
N ALA A 105 43.80 26.23 -28.38
CA ALA A 105 44.48 26.49 -27.08
C ALA A 105 44.11 27.83 -26.41
N ALA A 106 44.29 27.84 -25.08
CA ALA A 106 44.63 28.96 -24.19
C ALA A 106 43.51 29.80 -23.54
N THR A 107 43.09 29.30 -22.36
CA THR A 107 43.06 29.96 -21.05
C THR A 107 43.43 31.45 -20.97
N ALA A 108 42.46 32.32 -20.58
CA ALA A 108 42.71 33.50 -19.74
C ALA A 108 41.40 34.08 -19.12
N SER A 109 41.27 33.93 -17.80
CA SER A 109 40.76 34.87 -16.79
C SER A 109 39.73 35.96 -17.17
N ARG A 110 38.52 35.95 -16.55
CA ARG A 110 37.86 37.18 -16.05
C ARG A 110 36.77 36.92 -15.00
N GLN A 111 36.80 37.76 -13.99
CA GLN A 111 35.95 37.87 -12.78
C GLN A 111 34.45 38.09 -13.07
N PRO A 112 33.53 37.73 -12.14
CA PRO A 112 32.16 38.22 -12.17
C PRO A 112 32.07 39.67 -11.64
N ALA A 113 31.37 40.50 -12.41
CA ALA A 113 31.10 41.90 -12.14
C ALA A 113 30.07 42.12 -11.03
N GLU A 114 30.21 43.27 -10.38
CA GLU A 114 29.37 43.82 -9.32
C GLU A 114 27.95 44.20 -9.76
N GLY A 115 27.06 44.32 -8.77
CA GLY A 115 26.07 45.41 -8.78
C GLY A 115 24.60 44.99 -8.73
N THR A 116 24.06 44.78 -7.53
CA THR A 116 22.80 45.45 -7.11
C THR A 116 22.61 45.34 -5.61
N ALA A 117 22.74 46.48 -4.95
CA ALA A 117 22.56 46.67 -3.53
C ALA A 117 21.08 46.57 -3.12
N ALA A 118 20.86 46.05 -1.91
CA ALA A 118 19.58 45.91 -1.24
C ALA A 118 18.89 47.24 -0.92
N PRO A 119 17.60 47.21 -0.55
CA PRO A 119 17.12 48.02 0.56
C PRO A 119 17.07 47.15 1.82
N VAL A 120 18.08 47.30 2.67
CA VAL A 120 18.08 46.78 4.04
C VAL A 120 17.01 47.54 4.82
N ALA A 121 16.03 46.81 5.36
CA ALA A 121 14.95 47.37 6.16
C ALA A 121 15.51 48.07 7.41
N THR A 122 15.35 49.39 7.46
CA THR A 122 15.63 50.23 8.62
C THR A 122 14.70 49.84 9.77
N LEU A 123 15.24 49.18 10.79
CA LEU A 123 14.54 48.88 12.04
C LEU A 123 14.40 50.17 12.87
N VAL A 124 13.20 50.74 12.84
CA VAL A 124 12.77 51.82 13.74
C VAL A 124 12.69 51.24 15.16
N LEU A 125 13.61 51.64 16.03
CA LEU A 125 13.63 51.23 17.44
C LEU A 125 12.64 52.11 18.21
N THR A 126 11.48 51.54 18.55
CA THR A 126 10.46 52.21 19.37
C THR A 126 11.03 52.45 20.76
N GLN A 127 11.07 53.71 21.21
CA GLN A 127 11.51 54.07 22.54
C GLN A 127 10.48 53.60 23.59
N GLY A 128 10.81 52.49 24.25
CA GLY A 128 10.12 51.96 25.42
C GLY A 128 11.14 51.27 26.32
N LYS A 129 10.85 51.21 27.62
CA LYS A 129 11.72 50.56 28.63
C LYS A 129 12.18 49.18 28.10
N PRO A 130 13.49 48.86 28.12
CA PRO A 130 13.95 47.56 27.64
C PRO A 130 13.28 46.47 28.48
N PRO A 131 12.72 45.42 27.84
CA PRO A 131 11.99 44.38 28.55
C PRO A 131 12.90 43.75 29.61
N SER A 132 12.36 43.54 30.80
CA SER A 132 13.13 42.97 31.90
C SER A 132 13.64 41.56 31.53
N ARG A 133 14.75 41.13 32.13
CA ARG A 133 15.34 39.80 31.86
C ARG A 133 14.33 38.66 32.05
N GLU A 134 13.41 38.84 32.97
CA GLU A 134 12.35 37.90 33.28
C GLU A 134 11.30 37.85 32.16
N GLU A 135 10.85 39.01 31.67
CA GLU A 135 9.95 39.10 30.51
C GLU A 135 10.55 38.47 29.25
N LEU A 136 11.86 38.64 29.02
CA LEU A 136 12.56 37.99 27.91
C LEU A 136 12.59 36.45 28.04
N ARG A 137 12.79 35.94 29.27
CA ARG A 137 12.76 34.50 29.54
C ARG A 137 11.36 33.93 29.38
N GLU A 138 10.34 34.61 29.89
CA GLU A 138 8.95 34.21 29.71
C GLU A 138 8.54 34.23 28.23
N ARG A 139 8.95 35.26 27.48
CA ARG A 139 8.68 35.35 26.05
C ARG A 139 9.39 34.24 25.28
N LEU A 140 10.61 33.88 25.67
CA LEU A 140 11.33 32.74 25.11
C LEU A 140 10.62 31.43 25.44
N GLN A 141 10.19 31.21 26.68
CA GLN A 141 9.46 30.02 27.11
C GLN A 141 8.13 29.88 26.35
N LYS A 142 7.32 30.94 26.29
CA LYS A 142 6.07 30.98 25.51
C LYS A 142 6.33 30.69 24.03
N LYS A 143 7.41 31.24 23.45
CA LYS A 143 7.79 30.95 22.05
C LYS A 143 8.21 29.49 21.87
N LEU A 144 8.96 28.93 22.82
CA LEU A 144 9.35 27.52 22.81
C LEU A 144 8.14 26.60 22.95
N GLU A 145 7.18 26.95 23.82
CA GLU A 145 5.91 26.23 23.98
C GLU A 145 5.06 26.27 22.73
N ILE A 146 4.91 27.44 22.10
CA ILE A 146 4.23 27.58 20.80
C ILE A 146 4.93 26.71 19.75
N MET A 147 6.26 26.70 19.69
CA MET A 147 7.01 25.84 18.76
C MET A 147 6.94 24.35 19.13
N ARG A 148 6.73 23.99 20.40
CA ARG A 148 6.47 22.61 20.84
C ARG A 148 5.07 22.17 20.43
N GLN A 149 4.06 23.02 20.62
CA GLN A 149 2.68 22.80 20.20
C GLN A 149 2.56 22.71 18.68
N GLN A 150 3.19 23.61 17.92
CA GLN A 150 3.23 23.57 16.45
C GLN A 150 3.86 22.28 15.91
N ARG A 151 4.88 21.75 16.61
CA ARG A 151 5.52 20.48 16.27
C ARG A 151 4.83 19.27 16.91
N LYS A 152 3.76 19.46 17.68
CA LYS A 152 3.07 18.43 18.46
C LYS A 152 4.04 17.55 19.26
N ALA A 153 5.08 18.17 19.82
CA ALA A 153 6.18 17.47 20.47
C ALA A 153 5.68 16.65 21.67
N ASP A 154 4.73 17.19 22.43
CA ASP A 154 4.16 16.54 23.61
C ASP A 154 3.20 15.40 23.23
N GLU A 155 2.43 15.53 22.14
CA GLU A 155 1.63 14.42 21.60
C GLU A 155 2.53 13.28 21.09
N LEU A 156 3.67 13.60 20.47
CA LEU A 156 4.64 12.62 20.01
C LEU A 156 5.38 11.94 21.17
N ALA A 157 5.72 12.68 22.23
CA ALA A 157 6.30 12.15 23.45
C ALA A 157 5.31 11.22 24.19
N GLY A 158 4.06 11.66 24.36
CA GLY A 158 3.01 10.85 24.97
C GLY A 158 2.71 9.56 24.17
N ASN A 159 2.68 9.65 22.84
CA ASN A 159 2.54 8.46 21.98
C ASN A 159 3.76 7.52 22.08
N ALA A 160 4.97 8.06 22.24
CA ALA A 160 6.18 7.26 22.44
C ALA A 160 6.19 6.56 23.81
N GLU A 161 5.70 7.21 24.86
CA GLU A 161 5.55 6.63 26.20
C GLU A 161 4.47 5.55 26.22
N GLN A 162 3.30 5.79 25.60
CA GLN A 162 2.27 4.78 25.44
C GLN A 162 2.76 3.55 24.65
N ALA A 163 3.56 3.77 23.60
CA ALA A 163 4.18 2.69 22.83
C ALA A 163 5.24 1.91 23.63
N LYS A 164 5.98 2.57 24.55
CA LYS A 164 6.90 1.91 25.48
C LYS A 164 6.14 1.09 26.53
N ALA A 165 5.12 1.68 27.15
CA ALA A 165 4.27 1.01 28.13
C ALA A 165 3.56 -0.22 27.53
N TRP A 166 3.03 -0.12 26.32
CA TRP A 166 2.43 -1.26 25.61
C TRP A 166 3.45 -2.37 25.34
N ARG A 167 4.68 -2.03 24.95
CA ARG A 167 5.76 -3.02 24.75
C ARG A 167 6.14 -3.72 26.05
N GLU A 168 6.26 -2.99 27.15
CA GLU A 168 6.56 -3.57 28.46
C GLU A 168 5.45 -4.49 28.93
N GLN A 169 4.18 -4.11 28.77
CA GLN A 169 3.03 -4.97 29.08
C GLN A 169 2.99 -6.23 28.19
N ALA A 170 3.28 -6.10 26.89
CA ALA A 170 3.36 -7.24 25.97
C ALA A 170 4.51 -8.21 26.33
N LEU A 171 5.66 -7.68 26.73
CA LEU A 171 6.80 -8.48 27.20
C LEU A 171 6.51 -9.13 28.56
N ALA A 172 5.85 -8.44 29.49
CA ALA A 172 5.46 -8.98 30.79
C ALA A 172 4.44 -10.12 30.64
N THR A 173 3.41 -9.95 29.82
CA THR A 173 2.43 -11.01 29.52
C THR A 173 3.07 -12.20 28.79
N GLY A 174 4.02 -11.95 27.89
CA GLY A 174 4.85 -12.98 27.26
C GLY A 174 5.70 -13.76 28.27
N ARG A 175 6.36 -13.06 29.20
CA ARG A 175 7.15 -13.67 30.29
C ARG A 175 6.28 -14.48 31.25
N GLN A 176 5.06 -14.02 31.58
CA GLN A 176 4.13 -14.78 32.42
C GLN A 176 3.62 -16.04 31.72
N LYS A 177 3.28 -15.97 30.42
CA LYS A 177 2.91 -17.16 29.63
C LYS A 177 4.06 -18.14 29.48
N ALA A 178 5.30 -17.66 29.32
CA ALA A 178 6.48 -18.51 29.29
C ALA A 178 6.67 -19.20 30.64
N LYS A 179 6.65 -18.46 31.77
CA LYS A 179 6.74 -19.03 33.11
C LYS A 179 5.64 -20.06 33.38
N LYS A 180 4.38 -19.79 32.99
CA LYS A 180 3.27 -20.74 33.13
C LYS A 180 3.50 -22.04 32.35
N ARG A 181 4.01 -21.93 31.10
CA ARG A 181 4.36 -23.11 30.29
C ARG A 181 5.54 -23.88 30.86
N THR A 182 6.53 -23.21 31.45
CA THR A 182 7.66 -23.89 32.09
C THR A 182 7.23 -24.60 33.37
N LEU A 183 6.31 -24.00 34.15
CA LEU A 183 5.70 -24.62 35.34
C LEU A 183 4.81 -25.82 34.99
N GLU A 184 4.03 -25.74 33.90
CA GLU A 184 3.22 -26.87 33.40
C GLU A 184 4.09 -28.02 32.84
N VAL A 185 5.32 -27.74 32.41
CA VAL A 185 6.28 -28.77 31.96
C VAL A 185 7.06 -29.38 33.13
N SER A 186 7.31 -28.63 34.21
CA SER A 186 8.01 -29.15 35.40
C SER A 186 7.09 -29.89 36.37
N GLN A 187 5.79 -29.58 36.41
CA GLN A 187 4.78 -30.37 37.14
C GLN A 187 4.29 -31.48 36.21
N GLY A 188 5.02 -32.60 36.19
CA GLY A 188 4.82 -33.71 35.27
C GLY A 188 3.35 -34.11 35.06
N ASN A 189 2.82 -33.78 33.88
CA ASN A 189 1.61 -34.38 33.34
C ASN A 189 1.88 -34.77 31.89
N GLU A 190 2.56 -35.90 31.71
CA GLU A 190 2.60 -36.60 30.43
C GLU A 190 1.23 -37.27 30.19
N LYS A 191 0.28 -36.50 29.67
CA LYS A 191 -0.87 -37.07 28.96
C LYS A 191 -1.01 -36.43 27.59
N ALA A 192 -0.42 -37.12 26.61
CA ALA A 192 -0.75 -36.96 25.21
C ALA A 192 -2.25 -37.27 24.99
N PRO A 193 -3.01 -36.45 24.23
CA PRO A 193 -4.30 -36.90 23.74
C PRO A 193 -4.08 -37.81 22.52
N LYS A 194 -4.10 -39.13 22.77
CA LYS A 194 -4.53 -40.12 21.76
C LYS A 194 -6.04 -39.92 21.54
N GLY A 195 -6.44 -39.59 20.32
CA GLY A 195 -7.83 -39.55 19.88
C GLY A 195 -7.96 -40.22 18.50
N GLN A 196 -8.73 -41.31 18.48
CA GLN A 196 -8.86 -42.33 17.44
C GLN A 196 -9.54 -41.88 16.13
N PRO A 197 -9.40 -42.68 15.04
CA PRO A 197 -10.01 -42.44 13.74
C PRO A 197 -11.52 -42.68 13.76
N ARG A 198 -12.28 -41.82 13.08
CA ARG A 198 -13.74 -41.90 12.99
C ARG A 198 -14.14 -42.82 11.83
N GLN A 199 -14.97 -43.81 12.17
CA GLN A 199 -15.42 -44.93 11.36
C GLN A 199 -16.32 -44.53 10.18
N LYS A 200 -16.26 -45.38 9.14
CA LYS A 200 -17.22 -45.57 8.05
C LYS A 200 -18.66 -45.74 8.57
N GLN A 201 -19.62 -45.13 7.89
CA GLN A 201 -21.00 -45.65 7.78
C GLN A 201 -21.52 -45.50 6.34
N GLN A 202 -21.83 -46.65 5.75
CA GLN A 202 -22.95 -47.03 4.85
C GLN A 202 -23.35 -46.01 3.76
N LYS A 203 -23.14 -46.24 2.46
CA LYS A 203 -23.73 -47.26 1.55
C LYS A 203 -25.22 -47.50 1.77
N VAL A 204 -26.03 -46.78 0.98
CA VAL A 204 -27.38 -47.19 0.55
C VAL A 204 -27.38 -47.11 -0.98
N GLU A 205 -27.78 -48.21 -1.61
CA GLU A 205 -27.92 -48.40 -3.05
C GLU A 205 -29.27 -47.81 -3.50
N GLY A 206 -29.28 -46.89 -4.49
CA GLY A 206 -29.84 -47.11 -5.84
C GLY A 206 -31.09 -46.23 -6.08
N PRO A 207 -31.50 -45.91 -7.33
CA PRO A 207 -31.10 -46.50 -8.61
C PRO A 207 -30.60 -45.50 -9.68
N ALA A 208 -30.28 -46.09 -10.82
CA ALA A 208 -29.59 -45.58 -12.00
C ALA A 208 -30.35 -44.55 -12.87
N ALA A 209 -29.56 -43.94 -13.78
CA ALA A 209 -29.90 -43.42 -15.11
C ALA A 209 -30.32 -41.95 -15.25
N ALA A 210 -29.35 -41.08 -15.56
CA ALA A 210 -29.37 -40.17 -16.73
C ALA A 210 -27.96 -39.57 -16.95
N PRO A 211 -27.41 -39.57 -18.19
CA PRO A 211 -26.14 -38.92 -18.49
C PRO A 211 -26.36 -37.42 -18.72
N GLU A 212 -26.11 -36.59 -17.69
CA GLU A 212 -26.07 -35.13 -17.86
C GLU A 212 -24.70 -34.72 -18.41
N LEU A 213 -24.70 -34.30 -19.66
CA LEU A 213 -23.55 -33.74 -20.38
C LEU A 213 -23.08 -32.46 -19.66
N GLU A 214 -22.05 -32.56 -18.83
CA GLU A 214 -21.30 -31.40 -18.32
C GLU A 214 -20.59 -30.70 -19.48
N VAL A 215 -21.28 -29.74 -20.10
CA VAL A 215 -20.64 -28.73 -20.94
C VAL A 215 -19.80 -27.83 -20.03
N LYS A 216 -18.52 -28.18 -19.89
CA LYS A 216 -17.49 -27.31 -19.30
C LYS A 216 -17.27 -26.10 -20.22
N GLN A 217 -18.16 -25.12 -20.13
CA GLN A 217 -17.92 -23.79 -20.67
C GLN A 217 -16.88 -23.08 -19.79
N THR A 218 -15.60 -23.31 -20.08
CA THR A 218 -14.50 -22.53 -19.50
C THR A 218 -14.38 -21.21 -20.26
N PHE A 219 -15.09 -20.17 -19.82
CA PHE A 219 -15.03 -18.80 -20.37
C PHE A 219 -13.71 -18.05 -20.06
N SER A 220 -12.62 -18.73 -19.73
CA SER A 220 -11.35 -18.04 -19.41
C SER A 220 -10.13 -18.96 -19.57
N SER A 221 -9.96 -19.52 -20.76
CA SER A 221 -8.63 -19.84 -21.25
C SER A 221 -8.53 -19.32 -22.68
N LEU A 222 -7.94 -18.14 -22.84
CA LEU A 222 -7.32 -17.79 -24.10
C LEU A 222 -6.15 -18.75 -24.29
N ASP A 223 -6.36 -19.77 -25.11
CA ASP A 223 -5.32 -20.69 -25.58
C ASP A 223 -4.40 -19.92 -26.54
N PHE A 224 -3.36 -19.29 -26.00
CA PHE A 224 -2.23 -18.83 -26.78
C PHE A 224 -1.40 -20.04 -27.23
N GLY A 225 -1.81 -20.70 -28.31
CA GLY A 225 -0.93 -21.32 -29.32
C GLY A 225 0.24 -22.23 -28.91
N ASP A 226 0.36 -22.73 -27.68
CA ASP A 226 1.37 -23.72 -27.25
C ASP A 226 0.70 -24.89 -26.51
N ALA A 227 -0.24 -25.54 -27.20
CA ALA A 227 -1.04 -26.64 -26.69
C ALA A 227 -0.33 -28.02 -26.78
N SER A 228 0.99 -28.09 -26.53
CA SER A 228 1.71 -29.39 -26.51
C SER A 228 2.67 -29.61 -25.34
N ARG A 229 3.17 -28.56 -24.67
CA ARG A 229 3.98 -28.80 -23.45
C ARG A 229 3.09 -28.90 -22.22
N ARG A 230 2.30 -29.98 -22.13
CA ARG A 230 1.76 -30.44 -20.84
C ARG A 230 2.96 -30.75 -19.94
N ARG A 231 3.43 -29.77 -19.18
CA ARG A 231 4.49 -30.01 -18.19
C ARG A 231 3.98 -31.08 -17.26
N HIS A 232 4.57 -32.27 -17.33
CA HIS A 232 4.26 -33.36 -16.41
C HIS A 232 4.25 -32.78 -15.00
N LYS A 233 3.11 -32.90 -14.32
CA LYS A 233 2.96 -32.39 -12.96
C LYS A 233 3.97 -33.12 -12.10
N ARG A 234 4.98 -32.39 -11.65
CA ARG A 234 6.00 -32.92 -10.75
C ARG A 234 5.29 -33.52 -9.52
N PRO A 235 5.76 -34.67 -9.01
CA PRO A 235 5.19 -35.26 -7.80
C PRO A 235 5.22 -34.25 -6.65
N SER A 236 4.27 -34.40 -5.71
CA SER A 236 4.23 -33.52 -4.55
C SER A 236 5.50 -33.68 -3.72
N LYS A 237 5.94 -32.60 -3.05
CA LYS A 237 7.14 -32.63 -2.20
C LYS A 237 7.06 -33.65 -1.06
N ALA A 238 5.86 -34.05 -0.66
CA ALA A 238 5.64 -35.13 0.31
C ALA A 238 5.96 -36.50 -0.31
N LYS A 239 5.51 -36.77 -1.54
CA LYS A 239 5.85 -38.00 -2.27
C LYS A 239 7.34 -38.09 -2.57
N LEU A 240 7.97 -36.97 -2.92
CA LEU A 240 9.43 -36.91 -3.08
C LEU A 240 10.17 -37.18 -1.77
N LEU A 241 9.60 -36.76 -0.63
CA LEU A 241 10.21 -37.01 0.68
C LEU A 241 10.15 -38.49 1.04
N GLU A 242 9.00 -39.13 0.79
CA GLU A 242 8.81 -40.57 0.99
C GLU A 242 9.75 -41.39 0.10
N GLN A 243 9.88 -41.01 -1.17
CA GLN A 243 10.82 -41.65 -2.10
C GLN A 243 12.29 -41.45 -1.70
N ALA A 244 12.65 -40.25 -1.21
CA ALA A 244 13.99 -39.98 -0.71
C ALA A 244 14.32 -40.77 0.56
N GLU A 245 13.38 -40.82 1.51
CA GLU A 245 13.55 -41.56 2.76
C GLU A 245 13.61 -43.08 2.53
N ALA A 246 12.85 -43.60 1.58
CA ALA A 246 12.91 -45.01 1.16
C ALA A 246 14.30 -45.34 0.57
N LYS A 247 14.82 -44.52 -0.35
CA LYS A 247 16.15 -44.70 -0.94
C LYS A 247 17.29 -44.61 0.08
N ASP A 248 17.18 -43.70 1.05
CA ASP A 248 18.16 -43.60 2.14
C ASP A 248 18.12 -44.83 3.07
N SER A 249 16.96 -45.46 3.24
CA SER A 249 16.78 -46.62 4.11
C SER A 249 17.21 -47.96 3.50
N GLU A 250 17.16 -48.09 2.16
CA GLU A 250 17.47 -49.34 1.44
C GLU A 250 18.97 -49.62 1.25
N GLY A 251 19.86 -48.82 1.84
CA GLY A 251 21.30 -49.11 1.87
C GLY A 251 22.23 -48.06 1.26
N GLY A 252 21.84 -46.78 1.30
CA GLY A 252 22.63 -45.69 0.74
C GLY A 252 22.64 -45.69 -0.79
N VAL A 253 23.15 -44.60 -1.38
CA VAL A 253 23.10 -44.41 -2.84
C VAL A 253 23.95 -45.49 -3.52
N ASN A 254 23.30 -46.44 -4.18
CA ASN A 254 23.98 -47.43 -5.02
C ASN A 254 24.74 -46.68 -6.13
N GLU A 255 25.95 -47.13 -6.47
CA GLU A 255 26.79 -46.46 -7.46
C GLU A 255 26.05 -46.23 -8.79
N LYS A 256 25.24 -47.20 -9.24
CA LYS A 256 24.40 -47.06 -10.45
C LYS A 256 23.38 -45.91 -10.35
N GLU A 257 22.80 -45.70 -9.17
CA GLU A 257 21.85 -44.60 -8.93
C GLU A 257 22.57 -43.26 -8.78
N ALA A 258 23.76 -43.25 -8.19
CA ALA A 258 24.60 -42.05 -8.14
C ALA A 258 24.95 -41.58 -9.56
N TRP A 259 25.38 -42.50 -10.43
CA TRP A 259 25.65 -42.20 -11.84
C TRP A 259 24.38 -41.82 -12.61
N GLY A 260 23.27 -42.52 -12.39
CA GLY A 260 21.97 -42.18 -13.00
C GLY A 260 21.48 -40.79 -12.62
N THR A 261 21.58 -40.40 -11.34
CA THR A 261 21.20 -39.06 -10.88
C THR A 261 22.17 -37.98 -11.38
N ALA A 262 23.47 -38.27 -11.49
CA ALA A 262 24.45 -37.37 -12.07
C ALA A 262 24.17 -37.12 -13.57
N LEU A 263 23.85 -38.19 -14.33
CA LEU A 263 23.42 -38.09 -15.72
C LEU A 263 22.13 -37.30 -15.88
N ALA A 264 21.12 -37.53 -15.04
CA ALA A 264 19.87 -36.77 -15.06
C ALA A 264 20.10 -35.29 -14.76
N ARG A 265 20.96 -34.95 -13.79
CA ARG A 265 21.36 -33.57 -13.52
C ARG A 265 22.13 -32.94 -14.69
N ALA A 266 23.03 -33.68 -15.32
CA ALA A 266 23.80 -33.23 -16.49
C ALA A 266 22.88 -33.00 -17.71
N ALA A 267 21.85 -33.83 -17.88
CA ALA A 267 20.79 -33.66 -18.86
C ALA A 267 19.86 -32.44 -18.57
N GLY A 268 20.05 -31.75 -17.44
CA GLY A 268 19.29 -30.58 -17.04
C GLY A 268 18.03 -30.89 -16.23
N GLU A 269 17.82 -32.13 -15.80
CA GLU A 269 16.69 -32.51 -14.95
C GLU A 269 16.91 -32.05 -13.50
N LYS A 270 15.88 -31.41 -12.93
CA LYS A 270 15.91 -30.93 -11.54
C LYS A 270 15.58 -32.07 -10.57
N VAL A 271 16.60 -32.80 -10.15
CA VAL A 271 16.51 -33.91 -9.18
C VAL A 271 16.32 -33.36 -7.74
N TYR A 272 15.35 -33.89 -6.99
CA TYR A 272 15.01 -33.46 -5.63
C TYR A 272 14.98 -34.65 -4.66
N ASP A 273 16.16 -35.12 -4.29
CA ASP A 273 16.30 -36.38 -3.52
C ASP A 273 16.74 -36.15 -2.07
N ASP A 274 17.07 -34.91 -1.67
CA ASP A 274 17.55 -34.64 -0.30
C ASP A 274 16.39 -34.57 0.72
N PRO A 275 16.24 -35.52 1.66
CA PRO A 275 15.12 -35.52 2.60
C PRO A 275 15.14 -34.32 3.55
N LYS A 276 16.34 -33.86 3.95
CA LYS A 276 16.52 -32.70 4.83
C LYS A 276 16.00 -31.42 4.17
N LEU A 277 16.24 -31.23 2.87
CA LEU A 277 15.76 -30.05 2.13
C LEU A 277 14.26 -30.14 1.87
N LEU A 278 13.76 -31.33 1.53
CA LEU A 278 12.32 -31.57 1.34
C LEU A 278 11.54 -31.28 2.63
N ARG A 279 11.98 -31.79 3.79
CA ARG A 279 11.40 -31.45 5.11
C ARG A 279 11.43 -29.95 5.40
N LYS A 280 12.54 -29.26 5.12
CA LYS A 280 12.64 -27.80 5.29
C LYS A 280 11.67 -27.06 4.37
N SER A 281 11.49 -27.51 3.14
CA SER A 281 10.59 -26.91 2.16
C SER A 281 9.12 -27.08 2.58
N LEU A 282 8.72 -28.26 3.04
CA LEU A 282 7.38 -28.53 3.58
C LEU A 282 7.09 -27.66 4.80
N LYS A 283 8.05 -27.51 5.72
CA LYS A 283 7.92 -26.59 6.86
C LYS A 283 7.73 -25.14 6.43
N LYS A 284 8.45 -24.67 5.40
CA LYS A 284 8.27 -23.32 4.84
C LYS A 284 6.89 -23.16 4.21
N GLU A 285 6.43 -24.15 3.44
CA GLU A 285 5.09 -24.13 2.84
C GLU A 285 3.97 -24.12 3.89
N ALA A 286 4.09 -24.94 4.94
CA ALA A 286 3.15 -24.96 6.05
C ALA A 286 3.07 -23.58 6.74
N LYS A 287 4.21 -22.95 7.04
CA LYS A 287 4.26 -21.58 7.58
C LYS A 287 3.63 -20.55 6.65
N MET A 288 3.86 -20.66 5.34
CA MET A 288 3.25 -19.76 4.36
C MET A 288 1.74 -19.98 4.26
N LYS A 289 1.25 -21.22 4.31
CA LYS A 289 -0.18 -21.54 4.36
C LYS A 289 -0.82 -21.00 5.64
N GLU A 290 -0.18 -21.17 6.79
CA GLU A 290 -0.65 -20.62 8.06
C GLU A 290 -0.75 -19.08 8.02
N LYS A 291 0.28 -18.39 7.49
CA LYS A 291 0.24 -16.93 7.30
C LYS A 291 -0.90 -16.51 6.38
N LYS A 292 -1.08 -17.20 5.25
CA LYS A 292 -2.18 -16.94 4.31
C LYS A 292 -3.54 -17.19 4.96
N GLN A 293 -3.69 -18.27 5.72
CA GLN A 293 -4.91 -18.60 6.46
C GLN A 293 -5.22 -17.52 7.51
N LYS A 294 -4.25 -17.11 8.31
CA LYS A 294 -4.40 -16.01 9.28
C LYS A 294 -4.81 -14.70 8.61
N ALA A 295 -4.17 -14.37 7.49
CA ALA A 295 -4.52 -13.17 6.71
C ALA A 295 -5.94 -13.26 6.14
N TRP A 296 -6.36 -14.43 5.65
CA TRP A 296 -7.72 -14.65 5.18
C TRP A 296 -8.74 -14.53 6.32
N GLN A 297 -8.49 -15.18 7.45
CA GLN A 297 -9.35 -15.09 8.63
C GLN A 297 -9.47 -13.65 9.13
N GLY A 298 -8.37 -12.89 9.13
CA GLY A 298 -8.40 -11.47 9.45
C GLY A 298 -9.26 -10.63 8.48
N ARG A 299 -9.31 -11.00 7.19
CA ARG A 299 -10.21 -10.34 6.22
C ARG A 299 -11.68 -10.68 6.49
N ILE A 300 -11.99 -11.94 6.75
CA ILE A 300 -13.35 -12.36 7.12
C ILE A 300 -13.79 -11.62 8.39
N ALA A 301 -12.98 -11.64 9.45
CA ALA A 301 -13.29 -10.97 10.71
C ALA A 301 -13.59 -9.49 10.50
N LYS A 302 -12.72 -8.78 9.76
CA LYS A 302 -12.93 -7.37 9.41
C LYS A 302 -14.25 -7.14 8.66
N GLN A 303 -14.55 -7.98 7.67
CA GLN A 303 -15.81 -7.89 6.92
C GLN A 303 -17.02 -8.12 7.85
N THR A 304 -16.96 -9.10 8.75
CA THR A 304 -18.03 -9.37 9.70
C THR A 304 -18.20 -8.25 10.72
N ASP A 305 -17.11 -7.62 11.17
CA ASP A 305 -17.14 -6.50 12.10
C ASP A 305 -17.70 -5.24 11.41
N GLU A 306 -17.33 -4.98 10.16
CA GLU A 306 -17.94 -3.91 9.35
C GLU A 306 -19.43 -4.15 9.13
N GLN A 307 -19.84 -5.40 8.89
CA GLN A 307 -21.26 -5.75 8.77
C GLN A 307 -22.01 -5.56 10.08
N LYS A 308 -21.46 -6.04 11.20
CA LYS A 308 -22.03 -5.89 12.55
C LYS A 308 -22.13 -4.43 12.97
N THR A 309 -21.08 -3.64 12.77
CA THR A 309 -21.10 -2.20 13.11
C THR A 309 -22.16 -1.45 12.31
N ARG A 310 -22.35 -1.76 11.02
CA ARG A 310 -23.45 -1.20 10.22
C ARG A 310 -24.83 -1.65 10.73
N GLN A 311 -24.99 -2.91 11.11
CA GLN A 311 -26.22 -3.43 11.69
C GLN A 311 -26.54 -2.78 13.04
N ASN A 312 -25.56 -2.66 13.93
CA ASN A 312 -25.69 -2.02 15.24
C ASN A 312 -26.07 -0.54 15.09
N LYS A 313 -25.43 0.21 14.19
CA LYS A 313 -25.82 1.60 13.87
C LYS A 313 -27.27 1.68 13.40
N ARG A 314 -27.71 0.75 12.55
CA ARG A 314 -29.11 0.69 12.12
C ARG A 314 -30.05 0.41 13.29
N GLN A 315 -29.70 -0.54 14.17
CA GLN A 315 -30.49 -0.84 15.37
C GLN A 315 -30.58 0.36 16.31
N GLU A 316 -29.48 1.10 16.49
CA GLU A 316 -29.43 2.34 17.28
C GLU A 316 -30.29 3.45 16.65
N HIS A 317 -30.25 3.61 15.34
CA HIS A 317 -31.10 4.58 14.64
C HIS A 317 -32.59 4.21 14.75
N ILE A 318 -32.93 2.91 14.71
CA ILE A 318 -34.30 2.42 14.90
C ILE A 318 -34.73 2.65 16.34
N SER A 319 -33.91 2.27 17.33
CA SER A 319 -34.22 2.42 18.75
C SER A 319 -34.37 3.90 19.13
N SER A 320 -33.47 4.77 18.68
CA SER A 320 -33.57 6.21 18.88
C SER A 320 -34.82 6.81 18.23
N ARG A 321 -35.22 6.35 17.04
CA ARG A 321 -36.49 6.78 16.41
C ARG A 321 -37.71 6.31 17.20
N ILE A 322 -37.67 5.10 17.76
CA ILE A 322 -38.72 4.58 18.65
C ILE A 322 -38.79 5.41 19.94
N GLN A 323 -37.66 5.72 20.56
CA GLN A 323 -37.61 6.55 21.77
C GLN A 323 -38.13 7.96 21.51
N LYS A 324 -37.68 8.62 20.45
CA LYS A 324 -38.22 9.94 20.03
C LYS A 324 -39.74 9.93 19.84
N LYS A 325 -40.32 8.84 19.30
CA LYS A 325 -41.79 8.69 19.21
C LYS A 325 -42.44 8.54 20.59
N LYS A 326 -41.83 7.78 21.50
CA LYS A 326 -42.31 7.62 22.89
C LYS A 326 -42.24 8.93 23.66
N ASP A 327 -41.13 9.65 23.56
CA ASP A 327 -40.91 10.94 24.23
C ASP A 327 -41.88 11.99 23.68
N LYS A 328 -42.06 12.10 22.36
CA LYS A 328 -43.10 12.96 21.78
C LYS A 328 -44.51 12.63 22.29
N LYS A 329 -44.82 11.36 22.59
CA LYS A 329 -46.10 10.94 23.19
C LYS A 329 -46.18 11.28 24.68
N LYS A 330 -45.06 11.28 25.41
CA LYS A 330 -44.96 11.76 26.80
C LYS A 330 -45.11 13.28 26.83
N ASP A 331 -44.34 14.03 26.04
CA ASP A 331 -44.44 15.48 25.93
C ASP A 331 -45.85 15.95 25.56
N ARG A 332 -46.53 15.24 24.65
CA ARG A 332 -47.94 15.52 24.33
C ARG A 332 -48.89 15.26 25.51
N ARG A 333 -48.64 14.23 26.32
CA ARG A 333 -49.40 13.97 27.55
C ARG A 333 -49.11 15.01 28.60
N ASP A 334 -47.84 15.33 28.83
CA ASP A 334 -47.42 16.30 29.84
C ASP A 334 -47.90 17.71 29.46
N LYS A 335 -47.81 18.12 28.19
CA LYS A 335 -48.41 19.37 27.70
C LYS A 335 -49.93 19.42 27.85
N LYS A 336 -50.64 18.30 27.69
CA LYS A 336 -52.08 18.23 27.97
C LYS A 336 -52.36 18.32 29.46
N LEU A 337 -51.54 17.68 30.29
CA LEU A 337 -51.61 17.70 31.74
C LEU A 337 -51.32 19.10 32.32
N LEU A 338 -50.39 19.84 31.70
CA LEU A 338 -49.92 21.18 32.09
C LEU A 338 -50.68 22.31 31.38
N ARG A 339 -51.66 22.02 30.52
CA ARG A 339 -52.44 23.06 29.82
C ARG A 339 -53.36 23.74 30.84
N ALA A 340 -53.20 25.06 31.00
CA ALA A 340 -54.05 25.87 31.87
C ALA A 340 -55.53 25.64 31.53
N GLY A 341 -56.29 25.11 32.49
CA GLY A 341 -57.71 24.78 32.35
C GLY A 341 -58.06 23.28 32.21
N PHE A 342 -57.09 22.38 32.03
CA PHE A 342 -57.32 20.93 32.13
C PHE A 342 -57.01 20.51 33.58
N GLU A 343 -58.05 20.19 34.37
CA GLU A 343 -57.94 19.80 35.78
C GLU A 343 -57.19 18.47 35.94
N GLY A 344 -55.86 18.49 35.78
CA GLY A 344 -55.05 17.29 35.59
C GLY A 344 -53.81 17.18 36.46
N ARG A 345 -53.64 18.04 37.47
CA ARG A 345 -52.82 17.84 38.69
C ARG A 345 -52.65 19.21 39.35
N LYS A 346 -53.56 19.56 40.27
CA LYS A 346 -53.22 20.53 41.31
C LYS A 346 -52.15 19.87 42.19
N ALA A 347 -50.98 20.49 42.31
CA ALA A 347 -49.86 20.02 43.12
C ALA A 347 -50.13 19.96 44.65
N GLY A 348 -51.40 19.98 45.07
CA GLY A 348 -51.81 19.98 46.49
C GLY A 348 -52.98 19.05 46.83
N TYR A 349 -53.42 18.14 45.94
CA TYR A 349 -54.61 17.29 46.18
C TYR A 349 -54.31 15.82 46.51
N ILE A 350 -53.06 15.48 46.83
CA ILE A 350 -52.73 14.18 47.45
C ILE A 350 -52.42 14.49 48.92
N THR A 351 -53.40 14.25 49.78
CA THR A 351 -53.29 14.35 51.23
C THR A 351 -52.16 13.42 51.72
N PRO A 352 -51.17 13.89 52.51
CA PRO A 352 -50.34 12.98 53.27
C PRO A 352 -51.25 12.32 54.31
N GLY A 353 -51.32 10.99 54.26
CA GLY A 353 -52.13 10.18 55.16
C GLY A 353 -51.88 10.57 56.61
N LYS A 354 -52.99 10.85 57.30
CA LYS A 354 -53.07 11.06 58.74
C LYS A 354 -52.40 9.90 59.48
N ALA A 355 -51.22 10.14 60.04
CA ALA A 355 -50.65 9.29 61.07
C ALA A 355 -51.60 9.32 62.28
N ALA A 356 -52.12 8.16 62.67
CA ALA A 356 -52.86 7.99 63.92
C ALA A 356 -51.87 8.03 65.10
N PRO A 357 -52.19 8.70 66.22
CA PRO A 357 -51.34 8.65 67.41
C PRO A 357 -51.47 7.28 68.10
N PRO A 358 -50.38 6.76 68.70
CA PRO A 358 -50.43 5.51 69.45
C PRO A 358 -51.20 5.68 70.76
N SER A 359 -52.12 4.76 71.02
CA SER A 359 -52.79 4.54 72.31
C SER A 359 -52.05 3.49 73.12
#